data_AF-A0A961AG24-F1
#
_entry.id   AF-A0A961AG24-F1
#
_cell.length_a   1.000
_cell.length_b   1.000
_cell.length_c   1.000
_cell.angle_alpha   90.00
_cell.angle_beta   90.00
_cell.angle_gamma   90.00
#
_symmetry.space_group_name_H-M   'P 1'
#
loop_
_entity.id
_entity.type
_entity.pdbx_description
1 polymer ?
#
loop_
_entity_poly.entity_id
_entity_poly.type
_entity_poly.pdbx_seq_one_letter_code
_entity_poly.pdbx_strand_id
1 'polypeptide(L)'
;LPRETFELLLRYILAADIDKTAFVNKVQAIQHSPTRQRAMTLAQQFRQEGRQEGRLEGEVSFALRQVQRKFPDIYAEAAPRIQALEEDPLLRFGEALLFMASAEDCLEWLANAAR
;
A
#
# COMPACT_ATOMS: atom_id res chain seq x y z
N LEU A 1 -26.89 -14.36 8.95
CA LEU A 1 -26.13 -14.56 7.70
C LEU A 1 -26.03 -16.07 7.46
N PRO A 2 -26.34 -16.58 6.26
CA PRO A 2 -26.06 -17.97 5.91
C PRO A 2 -24.57 -18.25 6.05
N ARG A 3 -24.21 -19.45 6.53
CA ARG A 3 -22.82 -19.84 6.82
C ARG A 3 -21.93 -19.73 5.57
N GLU A 4 -22.45 -20.08 4.40
CA GLU A 4 -21.68 -19.99 3.17
C GLU A 4 -21.38 -18.54 2.79
N THR A 5 -22.28 -17.60 3.12
CA THR A 5 -22.08 -16.17 2.82
C THR A 5 -21.00 -15.57 3.71
N PHE A 6 -20.92 -16.01 4.96
CA PHE A 6 -19.87 -15.61 5.89
C PHE A 6 -18.50 -16.21 5.50
N GLU A 7 -18.48 -17.48 5.09
CA GLU A 7 -17.26 -18.15 4.60
C GLU A 7 -16.73 -17.52 3.30
N LEU A 8 -17.62 -17.06 2.41
CA LEU A 8 -17.25 -16.35 1.19
C LEU A 8 -16.64 -14.97 1.48
N LEU A 9 -17.20 -14.26 2.47
CA LEU A 9 -16.70 -12.97 2.94
C LEU A 9 -15.33 -13.11 3.62
N LEU A 10 -15.14 -14.17 4.43
CA LEU A 10 -13.83 -14.47 5.03
C LEU A 10 -12.79 -14.84 3.97
N ARG A 11 -13.13 -15.64 2.95
CA ARG A 11 -12.22 -15.95 1.83
C ARG A 11 -11.84 -14.72 1.00
N TYR A 12 -12.78 -13.79 0.81
CA TYR A 12 -12.52 -12.51 0.16
C TYR A 12 -11.53 -11.63 0.95
N ILE A 13 -11.54 -11.71 2.29
CA ILE A 13 -10.60 -11.00 3.17
C ILE A 13 -9.24 -11.71 3.28
N LEU A 14 -9.18 -13.04 3.14
CA LEU A 14 -7.98 -13.87 3.45
C LEU A 14 -7.10 -14.28 2.25
N ALA A 15 -7.23 -13.64 1.09
CA ALA A 15 -6.29 -13.80 -0.05
C ALA A 15 -6.03 -15.26 -0.49
N ALA A 16 -7.08 -16.07 -0.67
CA ALA A 16 -6.96 -17.39 -1.29
C ALA A 16 -7.40 -17.36 -2.75
N ASP A 17 -6.73 -18.18 -3.57
CA ASP A 17 -6.88 -18.41 -5.02
C ASP A 17 -8.36 -18.41 -5.49
N ILE A 18 -8.88 -17.24 -5.89
CA ILE A 18 -10.26 -17.06 -6.33
C ILE A 18 -10.28 -16.86 -7.84
N ASP A 19 -11.05 -17.72 -8.52
CA ASP A 19 -11.51 -17.46 -9.89
C ASP A 19 -12.44 -16.23 -9.87
N LYS A 20 -11.86 -15.09 -10.22
CA LYS A 20 -12.52 -13.79 -10.29
C LYS A 20 -13.77 -13.82 -11.18
N THR A 21 -13.75 -14.60 -12.25
CA THR A 21 -14.87 -14.70 -13.20
C THR A 21 -16.03 -15.43 -12.56
N ALA A 22 -15.76 -16.57 -11.91
CA ALA A 22 -16.77 -17.33 -11.18
C ALA A 22 -17.40 -16.52 -10.03
N PHE A 23 -16.59 -15.71 -9.33
CA PHE A 23 -17.08 -14.80 -8.29
C PHE A 23 -17.99 -13.71 -8.84
N VAL A 24 -17.57 -13.01 -9.91
CA VAL A 24 -18.39 -11.95 -10.54
C VAL A 24 -19.73 -12.51 -11.01
N ASN A 25 -19.75 -13.69 -11.62
CA ASN A 25 -20.97 -14.35 -12.07
C ASN A 25 -21.93 -14.66 -10.90
N LYS A 26 -21.39 -15.15 -9.76
CA LYS A 26 -22.18 -15.39 -8.55
C LYS A 26 -22.74 -14.10 -7.96
N VAL A 27 -21.96 -13.02 -7.92
CA VAL A 27 -22.43 -11.70 -7.43
C VAL A 27 -23.53 -11.13 -8.33
N GLN A 28 -23.40 -11.29 -9.65
CA GLN A 28 -24.42 -10.85 -10.62
C GLN A 28 -25.73 -11.64 -10.52
N ALA A 29 -25.66 -12.91 -10.11
CA ALA A 29 -26.82 -13.77 -9.91
C ALA A 29 -27.64 -13.47 -8.63
N ILE A 30 -27.13 -12.63 -7.71
CA ILE A 30 -27.86 -12.25 -6.49
C ILE A 30 -29.02 -11.31 -6.86
N GLN A 31 -30.24 -11.83 -6.82
CA GLN A 31 -31.46 -11.03 -6.92
C GLN A 31 -31.82 -10.45 -5.55
N HIS A 32 -31.47 -9.17 -5.33
CA HIS A 32 -32.18 -8.13 -4.53
C HIS A 32 -31.26 -6.91 -4.30
N SER A 33 -31.86 -5.71 -4.37
CA SER A 33 -31.26 -4.41 -4.70
C SER A 33 -30.30 -3.76 -3.67
N PRO A 34 -30.39 -3.93 -2.33
CA PRO A 34 -29.47 -3.25 -1.40
C PRO A 34 -28.13 -3.97 -1.15
N THR A 35 -28.14 -5.31 -1.12
CA THR A 35 -26.96 -6.11 -0.79
C THR A 35 -25.89 -6.04 -1.88
N ARG A 36 -26.32 -6.07 -3.14
CA ARG A 36 -25.44 -5.88 -4.30
C ARG A 36 -24.74 -4.52 -4.25
N GLN A 37 -25.48 -3.46 -3.93
CA GLN A 37 -24.92 -2.11 -3.88
C GLN A 37 -23.88 -1.98 -2.76
N ARG A 38 -24.18 -2.49 -1.56
CA ARG A 38 -23.21 -2.51 -0.43
C ARG A 38 -21.95 -3.32 -0.76
N ALA A 39 -22.11 -4.48 -1.38
CA ALA A 39 -20.97 -5.30 -1.81
C ALA A 39 -20.10 -4.58 -2.86
N MET A 40 -20.72 -3.87 -3.81
CA MET A 40 -20.00 -3.06 -4.79
C MET A 40 -19.26 -1.89 -4.14
N THR A 41 -19.87 -1.20 -3.18
CA THR A 41 -19.21 -0.12 -2.42
C THR A 41 -18.01 -0.63 -1.63
N LEU A 42 -18.17 -1.77 -0.93
CA LEU A 42 -17.07 -2.37 -0.18
C LEU A 42 -15.91 -2.81 -1.11
N ALA A 43 -16.24 -3.41 -2.26
CA ALA A 43 -15.22 -3.74 -3.26
C ALA A 43 -14.55 -2.50 -3.87
N GLN A 44 -15.24 -1.36 -3.92
CA GLN A 44 -14.64 -0.08 -4.32
C GLN A 44 -13.68 0.45 -3.25
N GLN A 45 -14.04 0.33 -1.97
CA GLN A 45 -13.19 0.71 -0.84
C GLN A 45 -11.91 -0.12 -0.83
N PHE A 46 -12.00 -1.45 -0.87
CA PHE A 46 -10.81 -2.32 -0.91
C PHE A 46 -9.93 -2.09 -2.15
N ARG A 47 -10.53 -1.81 -3.32
CA ARG A 47 -9.74 -1.40 -4.50
C ARG A 47 -9.08 -0.02 -4.35
N GLN A 48 -9.64 0.87 -3.54
CA GLN A 48 -9.02 2.16 -3.24
C GLN A 48 -7.90 1.99 -2.21
N GLU A 49 -8.12 1.20 -1.17
CA GLU A 49 -7.11 0.84 -0.16
C GLU A 49 -5.92 0.14 -0.82
N GLY A 50 -6.14 -0.95 -1.56
CA GLY A 50 -5.04 -1.64 -2.24
C GLY A 50 -4.31 -0.79 -3.30
N ARG A 51 -4.97 0.22 -3.89
CA ARG A 51 -4.30 1.20 -4.76
C ARG A 51 -3.48 2.22 -3.97
N GLN A 52 -3.87 2.56 -2.74
CA GLN A 52 -3.13 3.44 -1.86
C GLN A 52 -1.93 2.69 -1.27
N GLU A 53 -2.15 1.51 -0.70
CA GLU A 53 -1.11 0.63 -0.19
C GLU A 53 -0.07 0.31 -1.27
N GLY A 54 -0.50 -0.10 -2.46
CA GLY A 54 0.43 -0.39 -3.56
C GLY A 54 1.20 0.84 -4.07
N ARG A 55 0.67 2.05 -3.93
CA ARG A 55 1.43 3.28 -4.21
C ARG A 55 2.49 3.50 -3.13
N LEU A 56 2.10 3.44 -1.86
CA LEU A 56 3.00 3.61 -0.72
C LEU A 56 4.14 2.59 -0.74
N GLU A 57 3.84 1.30 -0.93
CA GLU A 57 4.84 0.24 -1.08
C GLU A 57 5.81 0.52 -2.24
N GLY A 58 5.27 1.00 -3.38
CA GLY A 58 6.05 1.38 -4.55
C GLY A 58 6.99 2.55 -4.28
N GLU A 59 6.52 3.58 -3.58
CA GLU A 59 7.28 4.76 -3.18
C GLU A 59 8.39 4.41 -2.19
N VAL A 60 8.09 3.60 -1.17
CA VAL A 60 9.09 3.11 -0.19
C VAL A 60 10.16 2.31 -0.93
N SER A 61 9.75 1.37 -1.78
CA SER A 61 10.65 0.54 -2.56
C SER A 61 11.55 1.38 -3.49
N PHE A 62 11.00 2.45 -4.08
CA PHE A 62 11.75 3.38 -4.92
C PHE A 62 12.75 4.20 -4.10
N ALA A 63 12.33 4.80 -2.99
CA ALA A 63 13.19 5.59 -2.10
C ALA A 63 14.37 4.76 -1.57
N LEU A 64 14.11 3.53 -1.13
CA LEU A 64 15.15 2.59 -0.70
C LEU A 64 16.18 2.31 -1.80
N ARG A 65 15.73 2.07 -3.04
CA ARG A 65 16.64 1.88 -4.18
C ARG A 65 17.46 3.14 -4.48
N GLN A 66 16.88 4.33 -4.35
CA GLN A 66 17.60 5.59 -4.58
C GLN A 66 18.69 5.79 -3.52
N VAL A 67 18.37 5.59 -2.24
CA VAL A 67 19.36 5.69 -1.16
C VAL A 67 20.46 4.64 -1.32
N GLN A 68 20.11 3.38 -1.60
CA GLN A 68 21.10 2.32 -1.85
C GLN A 68 22.08 2.67 -2.99
N ARG A 69 21.62 3.40 -4.01
CA ARG A 69 22.43 3.81 -5.16
C ARG A 69 23.25 5.07 -4.89
N LYS A 70 22.67 6.08 -4.22
CA LYS A 70 23.30 7.39 -4.01
C LYS A 70 24.20 7.41 -2.77
N PHE A 71 23.79 6.73 -1.71
CA PHE A 71 24.45 6.70 -0.41
C PHE A 71 24.48 5.26 0.16
N PRO A 72 25.23 4.33 -0.47
CA PRO A 72 25.21 2.92 -0.09
C PRO A 72 25.63 2.69 1.38
N ASP A 73 26.55 3.50 1.90
CA ASP A 73 27.12 3.33 3.24
C ASP A 73 26.12 3.57 4.39
N ILE A 74 25.06 4.34 4.13
CA ILE A 74 24.02 4.63 5.14
C ILE A 74 22.77 3.77 4.97
N TYR A 75 22.71 2.89 3.97
CA TYR A 75 21.48 2.18 3.64
C TYR A 75 20.89 1.42 4.84
N ALA A 76 21.73 0.73 5.61
CA ALA A 76 21.30 -0.03 6.78
C ALA A 76 20.64 0.84 7.86
N GLU A 77 21.10 2.09 8.02
CA GLU A 77 20.54 3.04 8.98
C GLU A 77 19.30 3.77 8.43
N ALA A 78 19.33 4.13 7.14
CA ALA A 78 18.26 4.88 6.50
C ALA A 78 17.01 4.03 6.22
N ALA A 79 17.20 2.75 5.87
CA ALA A 79 16.11 1.86 5.47
C ALA A 79 14.94 1.78 6.47
N PRO A 80 15.16 1.53 7.78
CA PRO A 80 14.06 1.48 8.74
C PRO A 80 13.36 2.83 8.91
N ARG A 81 14.08 3.96 8.75
CA ARG A 81 13.47 5.30 8.83
C ARG A 81 12.57 5.57 7.63
N ILE A 82 13.01 5.20 6.43
CA ILE A 82 12.22 5.34 5.19
C ILE A 82 10.97 4.48 5.23
N GLN A 83 11.06 3.25 5.72
CA GLN A 83 9.92 2.34 5.88
C GLN A 83 8.89 2.82 6.90
N ALA A 84 9.30 3.68 7.83
CA ALA A 84 8.43 4.28 8.84
C ALA A 84 7.83 5.63 8.41
N LEU A 85 8.16 6.15 7.22
CA LEU A 85 7.57 7.39 6.71
C LEU A 85 6.14 7.14 6.21
N GLU A 86 5.25 8.06 6.57
CA GLU A 86 3.93 8.19 5.96
C GLU A 86 4.02 8.75 4.52
N GLU A 87 2.93 8.67 3.74
CA GLU A 87 2.89 9.03 2.30
C GLU A 87 3.45 10.43 2.00
N ASP A 88 3.00 11.48 2.72
CA ASP A 88 3.45 12.86 2.45
C ASP A 88 4.95 13.09 2.75
N PRO A 89 5.47 12.73 3.94
CA PRO A 89 6.92 12.75 4.19
C PRO A 89 7.72 11.93 3.18
N LEU A 90 7.24 10.76 2.78
CA LEU A 90 7.95 9.89 1.84
C LEU A 90 8.08 10.53 0.45
N LEU A 91 7.03 11.18 -0.04
CA LEU A 91 7.08 11.94 -1.30
C LEU A 91 8.08 13.10 -1.21
N ARG A 92 8.01 13.88 -0.12
CA ARG A 92 8.95 14.99 0.12
C ARG A 92 10.39 14.50 0.26
N PHE A 93 10.60 13.34 0.86
CA PHE A 93 11.90 12.70 0.92
C PHE A 93 12.44 12.40 -0.48
N GLY A 94 11.62 11.79 -1.33
CA GLY A 94 11.98 11.46 -2.71
C GLY A 94 12.41 12.68 -3.52
N GLU A 95 11.71 13.81 -3.37
CA GLU A 95 12.06 15.07 -4.02
C GLU A 95 13.36 15.66 -3.47
N ALA A 96 13.50 15.72 -2.14
CA ALA A 96 14.69 16.28 -1.49
C ALA A 96 15.95 15.45 -1.77
N LEU A 97 15.81 14.11 -1.82
CA LEU A 97 16.91 13.18 -2.05
C LEU A 97 17.66 13.46 -3.35
N LEU A 98 16.98 13.98 -4.38
CA LEU A 98 17.62 14.34 -5.66
C LEU A 98 18.70 15.41 -5.46
N PHE A 99 18.50 16.34 -4.53
CA PHE A 99 19.35 17.52 -4.32
C PHE A 99 20.33 17.38 -3.15
N MET A 100 20.19 16.37 -2.29
CA MET A 100 21.14 16.12 -1.19
C MET A 100 22.56 15.90 -1.71
N ALA A 101 23.55 16.55 -1.11
CA ALA A 101 24.95 16.46 -1.52
C ALA A 101 25.69 15.36 -0.76
N SER A 102 25.25 15.05 0.46
CA SER A 102 25.94 14.12 1.35
C SER A 102 25.00 13.08 1.99
N ALA A 103 25.61 12.02 2.50
CA ALA A 103 24.91 11.01 3.29
C ALA A 103 24.43 11.57 4.64
N GLU A 104 25.15 12.56 5.19
CA GLU A 104 24.78 13.27 6.42
C GLU A 104 23.47 14.05 6.22
N ASP A 105 23.35 14.81 5.13
CA ASP A 105 22.11 15.54 4.77
C ASP A 105 20.91 14.58 4.72
N CYS A 106 21.11 13.38 4.19
CA CYS A 106 20.08 12.35 4.08
C CYS A 106 19.64 11.83 5.45
N LEU A 107 20.59 11.53 6.34
CA LEU A 107 20.29 11.05 7.69
C LEU A 107 19.65 12.13 8.56
N GLU A 108 20.09 13.39 8.44
CA GLU A 108 19.48 14.53 9.12
C GLU A 108 18.05 14.76 8.66
N TRP A 109 17.80 14.71 7.34
CA TRP A 109 16.45 14.84 6.80
C TRP A 109 15.53 13.78 7.39
N LEU A 110 15.96 12.50 7.37
CA LEU A 110 15.18 11.38 7.90
C LEU A 110 14.96 11.49 9.42
N ALA A 111 15.92 12.02 10.16
CA ALA A 111 15.78 12.25 11.61
C ALA A 111 14.79 13.37 11.93
N ASN A 112 14.72 14.41 11.10
CA ASN A 112 13.79 15.52 11.28
C ASN A 112 12.36 15.19 10.79
N ALA A 113 12.22 14.30 9.81
CA ALA A 113 10.92 13.85 9.33
C ALA A 113 10.16 12.93 10.31
N ALA A 114 10.86 12.34 11.29
CA ALA A 114 10.29 11.49 12.33
C ALA A 114 9.84 12.25 13.60
N ARG A 115 9.92 13.59 13.60
CA ARG A 115 9.45 14.47 14.69
C ARG A 115 8.15 15.16 14.29
#